data_AF-A0A9E1P6D3-F1
#
_entry.id   AF-A0A9E1P6D3-F1
#
_cell.length_a   1.000
_cell.length_b   1.000
_cell.length_c   1.000
_cell.angle_alpha   90.00
_cell.angle_beta   90.00
_cell.angle_gamma   90.00
#
_symmetry.space_group_name_H-M   'P 1'
#
loop_
_entity.id
_entity.type
_entity.pdbx_description
1 polymer ?
#
loop_
_entity_poly.entity_id
_entity_poly.type
_entity_poly.pdbx_seq_one_letter_code
_entity_poly.pdbx_strand_id
1 'polypeptide(L)'
;MIGKEALDSLHNIYLLDILKAENLRASSALVAYARFLNDEKLEYNLFPLYLKIFDSNNQFAIDALLNNYEPEKFLEIIIVPNSYVLENVFSLFTKFKSEGMYNKVQRVFCGFLHSVYHIVEEGVRFYLPTIADINNVGKHLVEDEDQEFPLNRVILDFLSCITDLDSFAHKDFQDRIEIARQASKIRSDYFDNRRKLIQSITEIVLEKDSDPNFGVTPDQMYLSE
;
A
#
# COMPACT_ATOMS: atom_id res chain seq x y z
N MET A 1 -27.87 -33.44 -5.96
CA MET A 1 -27.07 -32.95 -4.81
C MET A 1 -25.90 -32.18 -5.37
N ILE A 2 -25.81 -30.89 -5.09
CA ILE A 2 -24.58 -30.13 -5.40
C ILE A 2 -23.52 -30.64 -4.41
N GLY A 3 -22.41 -31.17 -4.91
CA GLY A 3 -21.31 -31.65 -4.06
C GLY A 3 -20.65 -30.49 -3.32
N LYS A 4 -20.01 -30.76 -2.18
CA LYS A 4 -19.34 -29.75 -1.35
C LYS A 4 -18.35 -28.88 -2.15
N GLU A 5 -17.54 -29.50 -3.00
CA GLU A 5 -16.57 -28.80 -3.87
C GLU A 5 -17.23 -27.83 -4.86
N ALA A 6 -18.40 -28.19 -5.39
CA ALA A 6 -19.15 -27.32 -6.29
C ALA A 6 -19.75 -26.11 -5.55
N LEU A 7 -20.19 -26.30 -4.30
CA LEU A 7 -20.65 -25.20 -3.46
C LEU A 7 -19.49 -24.25 -3.10
N ASP A 8 -18.34 -24.79 -2.69
CA ASP A 8 -17.15 -24.01 -2.36
C ASP A 8 -16.65 -23.21 -3.58
N SER A 9 -16.69 -23.81 -4.76
CA SER A 9 -16.35 -23.13 -6.03
C SER A 9 -17.30 -21.98 -6.33
N LEU A 10 -18.61 -22.17 -6.15
CA LEU A 10 -19.60 -21.11 -6.34
C LEU A 10 -19.41 -19.96 -5.35
N HIS A 11 -19.17 -20.26 -4.06
CA HIS A 11 -18.86 -19.23 -3.07
C HIS A 11 -17.65 -18.40 -3.47
N ASN A 12 -16.57 -19.05 -3.93
CA ASN A 12 -15.37 -18.35 -4.38
C ASN A 12 -15.64 -17.43 -5.57
N ILE A 13 -16.44 -17.86 -6.56
CA ILE A 13 -16.79 -17.03 -7.72
C ILE A 13 -17.52 -15.76 -7.28
N TYR A 14 -18.56 -15.88 -6.46
CA TYR A 14 -19.33 -14.72 -6.02
C TYR A 14 -18.55 -13.81 -5.09
N LEU A 15 -17.67 -14.35 -4.24
CA LEU A 15 -16.76 -13.55 -3.42
C LEU A 15 -15.78 -12.77 -4.29
N LEU A 16 -15.22 -13.38 -5.34
CA LEU A 16 -14.35 -12.69 -6.28
C LEU A 16 -15.08 -11.57 -7.02
N ASP A 17 -16.34 -11.78 -7.41
CA ASP A 17 -17.16 -10.74 -8.04
C ASP A 17 -17.42 -9.56 -7.09
N ILE A 18 -17.67 -9.83 -5.80
CA ILE A 18 -17.79 -8.80 -4.77
C ILE A 18 -16.47 -8.02 -4.63
N LEU A 19 -15.34 -8.73 -4.54
CA LEU A 19 -14.01 -8.12 -4.39
C LEU A 19 -13.60 -7.24 -5.59
N LYS A 20 -14.08 -7.55 -6.80
CA LYS A 20 -13.87 -6.68 -7.97
C LYS A 20 -14.70 -5.39 -7.91
N ALA A 21 -15.86 -5.42 -7.26
CA ALA A 21 -16.74 -4.25 -7.06
C ALA A 21 -17.09 -3.46 -8.33
N GLU A 22 -17.18 -4.11 -9.49
CA GLU A 22 -17.40 -3.47 -10.80
C GLU A 22 -18.83 -2.94 -11.02
N ASN A 23 -19.75 -3.23 -10.11
CA ASN A 23 -21.14 -2.75 -10.19
C ASN A 23 -21.69 -2.38 -8.82
N LEU A 24 -22.83 -1.68 -8.81
CA LEU A 24 -23.49 -1.18 -7.59
C LEU A 24 -23.69 -2.27 -6.52
N ARG A 25 -24.12 -3.48 -6.93
CA ARG A 25 -24.40 -4.58 -5.98
C ARG A 25 -23.11 -5.13 -5.38
N ALA A 26 -22.11 -5.36 -6.23
CA ALA A 26 -20.80 -5.84 -5.80
C ALA A 26 -20.12 -4.83 -4.88
N SER A 27 -20.15 -3.53 -5.22
CA SER A 27 -19.61 -2.46 -4.38
C SER A 27 -20.32 -2.37 -3.03
N SER A 28 -21.66 -2.38 -3.02
CA SER A 28 -22.43 -2.35 -1.77
C SER A 28 -22.12 -3.55 -0.86
N ALA A 29 -21.99 -4.74 -1.46
CA ALA A 29 -21.61 -5.95 -0.73
C ALA A 29 -20.17 -5.86 -0.20
N LEU A 30 -19.25 -5.28 -0.97
CA LEU A 30 -17.86 -5.09 -0.55
C LEU A 30 -17.76 -4.12 0.64
N VAL A 31 -18.52 -3.02 0.61
CA VAL A 31 -18.60 -2.06 1.73
C VAL A 31 -19.17 -2.73 2.98
N ALA A 32 -20.26 -3.49 2.83
CA ALA A 32 -20.83 -4.26 3.95
C ALA A 32 -19.83 -5.27 4.53
N TYR A 33 -19.09 -5.96 3.67
CA TYR A 33 -18.06 -6.91 4.07
C TYR A 33 -16.88 -6.22 4.77
N ALA A 34 -16.47 -5.05 4.29
CA ALA A 34 -15.43 -4.23 4.91
C ALA A 34 -15.84 -3.76 6.32
N ARG A 35 -17.09 -3.32 6.50
CA ARG A 35 -17.65 -2.98 7.83
C ARG A 35 -17.65 -4.18 8.75
N PHE A 36 -18.11 -5.33 8.28
CA PHE A 36 -18.08 -6.57 9.05
C PHE A 36 -16.67 -6.91 9.53
N LEU A 37 -15.66 -6.77 8.67
CA LEU A 37 -14.26 -6.99 9.05
C LEU A 37 -13.68 -5.92 10.00
N ASN A 38 -14.20 -4.69 9.96
CA ASN A 38 -13.83 -3.61 10.88
C ASN A 38 -14.42 -3.82 12.28
N ASP A 39 -15.66 -4.33 12.35
CA ASP A 39 -16.36 -4.65 13.61
C ASP A 39 -15.72 -5.84 14.33
N GLU A 40 -15.17 -6.79 13.57
CA GLU A 40 -14.35 -7.86 14.12
C GLU A 40 -13.02 -7.31 14.68
N LYS A 41 -12.50 -7.95 15.72
CA LYS A 41 -11.21 -7.55 16.28
C LYS A 41 -10.13 -7.70 15.19
N LEU A 42 -9.28 -6.67 15.04
CA LEU A 42 -8.13 -6.76 14.16
C LEU A 42 -7.23 -7.94 14.55
N GLU A 43 -7.08 -8.89 13.64
CA GLU A 43 -6.27 -10.09 13.83
C GLU A 43 -5.34 -10.33 12.63
N TYR A 44 -4.14 -10.83 12.91
CA TYR A 44 -3.10 -11.07 11.90
C TYR A 44 -3.51 -12.09 10.82
N ASN A 45 -4.27 -13.12 11.18
CA ASN A 45 -4.81 -14.14 10.27
C ASN A 45 -5.80 -13.56 9.22
N LEU A 46 -6.40 -12.39 9.49
CA LEU A 46 -7.32 -11.72 8.57
C LEU A 46 -6.59 -10.84 7.54
N PHE A 47 -5.27 -10.66 7.65
CA PHE A 47 -4.48 -9.84 6.74
C PHE A 47 -4.71 -10.14 5.24
N PRO A 48 -4.78 -11.41 4.79
CA PRO A 48 -5.08 -11.70 3.40
C PRO A 48 -6.44 -11.14 2.93
N LEU A 49 -7.42 -11.03 3.82
CA LEU A 49 -8.73 -10.45 3.52
C LEU A 49 -8.65 -8.92 3.43
N TYR A 50 -7.91 -8.28 4.34
CA TYR A 50 -7.64 -6.84 4.29
C TYR A 50 -6.92 -6.48 2.97
N LEU A 51 -5.92 -7.26 2.58
CA LEU A 51 -5.23 -7.09 1.30
C LEU A 51 -6.17 -7.14 0.11
N LYS A 52 -7.17 -8.03 0.10
CA LYS A 52 -8.14 -8.11 -0.99
C LYS A 52 -9.04 -6.87 -1.07
N ILE A 53 -9.37 -6.25 0.07
CA ILE A 53 -10.10 -4.98 0.08
C ILE A 53 -9.20 -3.85 -0.44
N PHE A 54 -7.95 -3.76 0.01
CA PHE A 54 -7.01 -2.75 -0.49
C PHE A 54 -6.72 -2.90 -1.99
N ASP A 55 -6.58 -4.14 -2.48
CA ASP A 55 -6.35 -4.47 -3.90
C ASP A 55 -7.52 -4.06 -4.82
N SER A 56 -8.74 -3.98 -4.26
CA SER A 56 -9.93 -3.50 -4.98
C SER A 56 -9.87 -2.01 -5.30
N ASN A 57 -9.05 -1.24 -4.57
CA ASN A 57 -8.93 0.22 -4.67
C ASN A 57 -10.26 0.98 -4.54
N ASN A 58 -11.31 0.33 -4.01
CA ASN A 58 -12.62 0.95 -3.82
C ASN A 58 -12.62 1.81 -2.56
N GLN A 59 -12.62 3.14 -2.72
CA GLN A 59 -12.49 4.09 -1.61
C GLN A 59 -13.56 3.90 -0.54
N PHE A 60 -14.80 3.56 -0.91
CA PHE A 60 -15.88 3.40 0.05
C PHE A 60 -15.69 2.16 0.92
N ALA A 61 -15.22 1.06 0.33
CA ALA A 61 -14.90 -0.15 1.07
C ALA A 61 -13.67 0.03 1.95
N ILE A 62 -12.65 0.73 1.45
CA ILE A 62 -11.45 1.04 2.22
C ILE A 62 -11.78 1.97 3.39
N ASP A 63 -12.62 2.99 3.18
CA ASP A 63 -13.08 3.89 4.22
C ASP A 63 -13.88 3.16 5.30
N ALA A 64 -14.76 2.25 4.90
CA ALA A 64 -15.47 1.38 5.82
C ALA A 64 -14.53 0.46 6.62
N LEU A 65 -13.53 -0.14 5.98
CA LEU A 65 -12.56 -1.01 6.65
C LEU A 65 -11.69 -0.24 7.65
N LEU A 66 -11.33 0.99 7.31
CA LEU A 66 -10.47 1.86 8.13
C LEU A 66 -11.27 2.75 9.10
N ASN A 67 -12.57 2.53 9.24
CA ASN A 67 -13.39 3.36 10.11
C ASN A 67 -12.84 3.35 11.55
N ASN A 68 -12.70 4.54 12.15
CA ASN A 68 -12.07 4.77 13.46
C ASN A 68 -10.59 4.37 13.60
N TYR A 69 -9.90 4.07 12.51
CA TYR A 69 -8.46 3.80 12.50
C TYR A 69 -7.69 4.90 11.79
N GLU A 70 -6.52 5.25 12.34
CA GLU A 70 -5.51 6.00 11.59
C GLU A 70 -4.90 5.05 10.54
N PRO A 71 -4.93 5.40 9.23
CA PRO A 71 -4.44 4.52 8.17
C PRO A 71 -3.04 3.95 8.44
N GLU A 72 -2.10 4.79 8.86
CA GLU A 72 -0.70 4.45 9.13
C GLU A 72 -0.53 3.37 10.19
N LYS A 73 -1.48 3.28 11.13
CA LYS A 73 -1.41 2.37 12.28
C LYS A 73 -2.22 1.10 12.08
N PHE A 74 -2.98 1.00 11.00
CA PHE A 74 -3.92 -0.12 10.78
C PHE A 74 -3.24 -1.49 10.83
N LEU A 75 -2.00 -1.59 10.33
CA LEU A 75 -1.24 -2.85 10.28
C LEU A 75 -0.25 -3.02 11.44
N GLU A 76 -0.31 -2.21 12.51
CA GLU A 76 0.51 -2.42 13.72
C GLU A 76 0.21 -3.75 14.42
N ILE A 77 -0.95 -4.36 14.13
CA ILE A 77 -1.30 -5.72 14.56
C ILE A 77 -0.32 -6.79 14.06
N ILE A 78 0.44 -6.49 13.00
CA ILE A 78 1.46 -7.38 12.44
C ILE A 78 2.74 -7.23 13.26
N ILE A 79 2.82 -8.00 14.36
CA ILE A 79 3.98 -7.96 15.26
C ILE A 79 5.23 -8.55 14.60
N VAL A 80 5.06 -9.61 13.79
CA VAL A 80 6.16 -10.28 13.10
C VAL A 80 5.84 -10.31 11.61
N PRO A 81 6.42 -9.42 10.80
CA PRO A 81 6.25 -9.46 9.36
C PRO A 81 6.91 -10.71 8.78
N ASN A 82 6.51 -11.08 7.57
CA ASN A 82 7.20 -12.10 6.78
C ASN A 82 7.37 -11.62 5.34
N SER A 83 8.23 -12.30 4.58
CA SER A 83 8.55 -11.92 3.20
C SER A 83 7.31 -11.88 2.30
N TYR A 84 6.38 -12.84 2.44
CA TYR A 84 5.15 -12.88 1.66
C TYR A 84 4.29 -11.63 1.86
N VAL A 85 4.14 -11.17 3.10
CA VAL A 85 3.40 -9.93 3.42
C VAL A 85 4.05 -8.72 2.75
N LEU A 86 5.37 -8.58 2.87
CA LEU A 86 6.13 -7.46 2.32
C LEU A 86 6.11 -7.46 0.77
N GLU A 87 6.26 -8.63 0.15
CA GLU A 87 6.15 -8.81 -1.30
C GLU A 87 4.78 -8.37 -1.82
N ASN A 88 3.69 -8.75 -1.13
CA ASN A 88 2.35 -8.32 -1.53
C ASN A 88 2.19 -6.80 -1.42
N VAL A 89 2.71 -6.18 -0.35
CA VAL A 89 2.68 -4.72 -0.19
C VAL A 89 3.45 -4.01 -1.31
N PHE A 90 4.68 -4.42 -1.62
CA PHE A 90 5.46 -3.81 -2.71
C PHE A 90 4.84 -4.09 -4.10
N SER A 91 4.23 -5.26 -4.29
CA SER A 91 3.53 -5.57 -5.55
C SER A 91 2.34 -4.65 -5.80
N LEU A 92 1.64 -4.20 -4.75
CA LEU A 92 0.55 -3.23 -4.87
C LEU A 92 1.07 -1.86 -5.33
N PHE A 93 2.17 -1.36 -4.75
CA PHE A 93 2.83 -0.15 -5.25
C PHE A 93 3.28 -0.30 -6.71
N THR A 94 3.70 -1.49 -7.12
CA THR A 94 4.06 -1.76 -8.52
C THR A 94 2.85 -1.77 -9.44
N LYS A 95 1.72 -2.34 -9.00
CA LYS A 95 0.47 -2.48 -9.77
C LYS A 95 -0.14 -1.14 -10.18
N PHE A 96 -0.18 -0.17 -9.26
CA PHE A 96 -0.84 1.11 -9.51
C PHE A 96 0.12 2.12 -10.14
N LYS A 97 -0.39 2.93 -11.07
CA LYS A 97 0.32 4.12 -11.59
C LYS A 97 0.38 5.21 -10.51
N SER A 98 1.22 6.22 -10.72
CA SER A 98 1.22 7.40 -9.83
C SER A 98 -0.19 8.02 -9.80
N GLU A 99 -0.63 8.47 -8.63
CA GLU A 99 -2.00 8.97 -8.36
C GLU A 99 -3.16 7.97 -8.57
N GLY A 100 -2.88 6.73 -9.02
CA GLY A 100 -3.90 5.71 -9.28
C GLY A 100 -4.30 4.85 -8.08
N MET A 101 -3.57 4.93 -6.96
CA MET A 101 -3.88 4.21 -5.72
C MET A 101 -4.57 5.14 -4.73
N TYR A 102 -5.64 4.69 -4.08
CA TYR A 102 -6.35 5.52 -3.11
C TYR A 102 -5.45 5.92 -1.93
N ASN A 103 -5.41 7.20 -1.57
CA ASN A 103 -4.45 7.77 -0.64
C ASN A 103 -4.38 7.06 0.71
N LYS A 104 -5.51 6.59 1.28
CA LYS A 104 -5.48 5.85 2.55
C LYS A 104 -4.78 4.50 2.43
N VAL A 105 -4.89 3.82 1.29
CA VAL A 105 -4.16 2.55 1.05
C VAL A 105 -2.67 2.78 1.07
N GLN A 106 -2.22 3.82 0.37
CA GLN A 106 -0.81 4.20 0.35
C GLN A 106 -0.30 4.49 1.78
N ARG A 107 -1.09 5.23 2.57
CA ARG A 107 -0.76 5.55 3.96
C ARG A 107 -0.69 4.31 4.86
N VAL A 108 -1.62 3.37 4.72
CA VAL A 108 -1.60 2.07 5.42
C VAL A 108 -0.29 1.33 5.15
N PHE A 109 0.06 1.20 3.88
CA PHE A 109 1.25 0.44 3.50
C PHE A 109 2.56 1.16 3.82
N CYS A 110 2.64 2.47 3.62
CA CYS A 110 3.83 3.23 4.03
C CYS A 110 4.01 3.25 5.55
N GLY A 111 2.93 3.34 6.33
CA GLY A 111 3.00 3.21 7.79
C GLY A 111 3.52 1.84 8.22
N PHE A 112 3.04 0.77 7.58
CA PHE A 112 3.54 -0.58 7.80
C PHE A 112 4.99 -0.76 7.38
N LEU A 113 5.40 -0.25 6.22
CA LEU A 113 6.78 -0.33 5.78
C LEU A 113 7.69 0.46 6.73
N HIS A 114 7.30 1.67 7.14
CA HIS A 114 8.04 2.44 8.13
C HIS A 114 8.19 1.66 9.45
N SER A 115 7.14 1.01 9.95
CA SER A 115 7.23 0.22 11.18
C SER A 115 8.13 -1.02 11.04
N VAL A 116 8.18 -1.65 9.87
CA VAL A 116 9.08 -2.79 9.61
C VAL A 116 10.54 -2.36 9.48
N TYR A 117 10.81 -1.25 8.81
CA TYR A 117 12.17 -0.80 8.50
C TYR A 117 12.71 0.26 9.46
N HIS A 118 11.99 0.68 10.50
CA HIS A 118 12.47 1.66 11.49
C HIS A 118 13.82 1.26 12.11
N ILE A 119 14.07 -0.04 12.28
CA ILE A 119 15.40 -0.62 12.45
C ILE A 119 15.73 -1.34 11.15
N VAL A 120 16.42 -0.65 10.26
CA VAL A 120 16.55 -1.09 8.86
C VAL A 120 17.28 -2.43 8.73
N GLU A 121 18.24 -2.70 9.63
CA GLU A 121 18.97 -3.98 9.70
C GLU A 121 18.04 -5.16 9.96
N GLU A 122 17.02 -4.99 10.80
CA GLU A 122 16.04 -6.03 11.11
C GLU A 122 15.02 -6.16 9.97
N GLY A 123 14.55 -5.04 9.42
CA GLY A 123 13.63 -5.03 8.28
C GLY A 123 14.15 -5.83 7.08
N VAL A 124 15.42 -5.62 6.71
CA VAL A 124 16.03 -6.34 5.57
C VAL A 124 16.26 -7.83 5.79
N ARG A 125 16.14 -8.32 7.03
CA ARG A 125 16.15 -9.78 7.29
C ARG A 125 14.87 -10.45 6.85
N PHE A 126 13.75 -9.72 6.83
CA PHE A 126 12.47 -10.22 6.33
C PHE A 126 12.36 -10.09 4.81
N TYR A 127 12.76 -8.93 4.29
CA TYR A 127 12.75 -8.64 2.85
C TYR A 127 13.73 -7.50 2.54
N LEU A 128 14.64 -7.69 1.59
CA LEU A 128 15.48 -6.60 1.09
C LEU A 128 14.77 -5.96 -0.11
N PRO A 129 14.28 -4.71 -0.02
CA PRO A 129 13.61 -4.06 -1.13
C PRO A 129 14.57 -3.85 -2.30
N THR A 130 14.06 -3.96 -3.52
CA THR A 130 14.82 -3.65 -4.73
C THR A 130 14.77 -2.15 -5.04
N ILE A 131 15.65 -1.67 -5.93
CA ILE A 131 15.57 -0.30 -6.47
C ILE A 131 14.19 -0.03 -7.12
N ALA A 132 13.61 -1.05 -7.76
CA ALA A 132 12.28 -0.94 -8.36
C ALA A 132 11.20 -0.72 -7.29
N ASP A 133 11.28 -1.42 -6.15
CA ASP A 133 10.36 -1.22 -5.02
C ASP A 133 10.46 0.19 -4.46
N ILE A 134 11.69 0.69 -4.26
CA ILE A 134 11.93 2.06 -3.78
C ILE A 134 11.36 3.09 -4.75
N ASN A 135 11.54 2.91 -6.06
CA ASN A 135 10.97 3.78 -7.09
C ASN A 135 9.44 3.72 -7.11
N ASN A 136 8.87 2.52 -6.99
CA ASN A 136 7.43 2.32 -6.99
C ASN A 136 6.75 2.87 -5.74
N VAL A 137 7.43 2.97 -4.59
CA VAL A 137 6.92 3.71 -3.44
C VAL A 137 7.10 5.22 -3.67
N GLY A 138 8.30 5.65 -4.08
CA GLY A 138 8.63 7.06 -4.26
C GLY A 138 7.82 7.79 -5.33
N LYS A 139 7.33 7.10 -6.37
CA LYS A 139 6.50 7.70 -7.44
C LYS A 139 5.18 8.30 -6.95
N HIS A 140 4.76 7.98 -5.73
CA HIS A 140 3.54 8.45 -5.13
C HIS A 140 3.72 9.73 -4.29
N LEU A 141 4.95 10.25 -4.17
CA LEU A 141 5.17 11.58 -3.62
C LEU A 141 4.43 12.63 -4.47
N VAL A 142 3.67 13.50 -3.80
CA VAL A 142 2.92 14.58 -4.42
C VAL A 142 3.80 15.83 -4.42
N GLU A 143 4.39 16.16 -5.58
CA GLU A 143 5.35 17.27 -5.72
C GLU A 143 4.76 18.66 -5.39
N ASP A 144 3.44 18.83 -5.54
CA ASP A 144 2.76 20.10 -5.30
C ASP A 144 2.38 20.29 -3.81
N GLU A 145 2.57 19.25 -2.99
CA GLU A 145 2.30 19.25 -1.56
C GLU A 145 3.62 19.24 -0.76
N ASP A 146 3.61 19.78 0.45
CA ASP A 146 4.79 19.80 1.31
C ASP A 146 5.04 18.48 2.05
N GLN A 147 6.12 18.43 2.83
CA GLN A 147 6.52 17.25 3.60
C GLN A 147 5.56 16.92 4.76
N GLU A 148 4.72 17.86 5.20
CA GLU A 148 3.76 17.67 6.28
C GLU A 148 2.44 17.10 5.75
N PHE A 149 2.23 17.12 4.44
CA PHE A 149 1.13 16.40 3.80
C PHE A 149 1.16 14.93 4.22
N PRO A 150 0.06 14.36 4.77
CA PRO A 150 0.11 13.06 5.43
C PRO A 150 0.71 11.93 4.59
N LEU A 151 0.41 11.90 3.28
CA LEU A 151 0.97 10.89 2.37
C LEU A 151 2.48 11.09 2.13
N ASN A 152 2.90 12.34 1.87
CA ASN A 152 4.32 12.63 1.64
C ASN A 152 5.14 12.30 2.89
N ARG A 153 4.66 12.70 4.07
CA ARG A 153 5.30 12.40 5.34
C ARG A 153 5.61 10.91 5.49
N VAL A 154 4.62 10.04 5.34
CA VAL A 154 4.80 8.60 5.56
C VAL A 154 5.68 7.94 4.49
N ILE A 155 5.65 8.42 3.25
CA ILE A 155 6.56 7.96 2.20
C ILE A 155 8.00 8.39 2.54
N LEU A 156 8.20 9.66 2.91
CA LEU A 156 9.52 10.22 3.24
C LEU A 156 10.11 9.58 4.49
N ASP A 157 9.29 9.27 5.50
CA ASP A 157 9.70 8.56 6.72
C ASP A 157 10.21 7.15 6.37
N PHE A 158 9.45 6.38 5.58
CA PHE A 158 9.91 5.08 5.08
C PHE A 158 11.21 5.20 4.27
N LEU A 159 11.28 6.11 3.30
CA LEU A 159 12.48 6.33 2.51
C LEU A 159 13.67 6.72 3.39
N SER A 160 13.43 7.47 4.49
CA SER A 160 14.47 7.83 5.46
C SER A 160 15.03 6.60 6.15
N CYS A 161 14.19 5.67 6.59
CA CYS A 161 14.67 4.39 7.14
C CYS A 161 15.57 3.64 6.14
N ILE A 162 15.18 3.60 4.87
CA ILE A 162 15.96 2.93 3.83
C ILE A 162 17.31 3.61 3.59
N THR A 163 17.42 4.94 3.74
CA THR A 163 18.72 5.62 3.60
C THR A 163 19.75 5.16 4.61
N ASP A 164 19.32 4.67 5.78
CA ASP A 164 20.24 4.20 6.82
C ASP A 164 20.96 2.90 6.45
N LEU A 165 20.51 2.17 5.40
CA LEU A 165 21.22 0.99 4.89
C LEU A 165 22.67 1.26 4.51
N ASP A 166 23.01 2.47 4.05
CA ASP A 166 24.38 2.84 3.70
C ASP A 166 25.31 2.83 4.92
N SER A 167 24.77 3.13 6.11
CA SER A 167 25.54 3.17 7.37
C SER A 167 25.99 1.77 7.85
N PHE A 168 25.27 0.73 7.44
CA PHE A 168 25.48 -0.65 7.90
C PHE A 168 25.93 -1.59 6.79
N ALA A 169 25.97 -1.12 5.54
CA ALA A 169 26.45 -1.90 4.42
C ALA A 169 27.96 -2.12 4.55
N HIS A 170 28.37 -3.36 4.82
CA HIS A 170 29.74 -3.76 4.53
C HIS A 170 29.99 -3.59 3.02
N LYS A 171 31.21 -3.21 2.64
CA LYS A 171 31.59 -2.96 1.23
C LYS A 171 31.26 -4.10 0.27
N ASP A 172 31.06 -5.30 0.80
CA ASP A 172 30.71 -6.51 0.04
C ASP A 172 29.22 -6.59 -0.35
N PHE A 173 28.35 -5.71 0.17
CA PHE A 173 26.91 -5.67 -0.15
C PHE A 173 26.56 -4.43 -0.98
N GLN A 174 27.08 -4.37 -2.21
CA GLN A 174 26.84 -3.24 -3.12
C GLN A 174 25.36 -2.93 -3.34
N ASP A 175 24.51 -3.95 -3.47
CA ASP A 175 23.07 -3.77 -3.67
C ASP A 175 22.43 -2.90 -2.57
N ARG A 176 22.82 -3.10 -1.30
CA ARG A 176 22.29 -2.32 -0.16
C ARG A 176 22.66 -0.84 -0.27
N ILE A 177 23.89 -0.56 -0.70
CA ILE A 177 24.39 0.81 -0.91
C ILE A 177 23.59 1.47 -2.05
N GLU A 178 23.34 0.75 -3.14
CA GLU A 178 22.59 1.29 -4.27
C GLU A 178 21.12 1.57 -3.91
N ILE A 179 20.47 0.69 -3.16
CA ILE A 179 19.12 0.87 -2.62
C ILE A 179 19.06 2.12 -1.73
N ALA A 180 20.00 2.25 -0.78
CA ALA A 180 20.08 3.39 0.13
C ALA A 180 20.27 4.72 -0.63
N ARG A 181 21.18 4.72 -1.61
CA ARG A 181 21.44 5.88 -2.47
C ARG A 181 20.23 6.26 -3.30
N GLN A 182 19.48 5.28 -3.83
CA GLN A 182 18.27 5.58 -4.58
C GLN A 182 17.22 6.25 -3.69
N ALA A 183 16.98 5.72 -2.49
CA ALA A 183 16.06 6.36 -1.52
C ALA A 183 16.51 7.78 -1.16
N SER A 184 17.81 7.97 -0.93
CA SER A 184 18.41 9.28 -0.64
C SER A 184 18.26 10.27 -1.80
N LYS A 185 18.42 9.79 -3.03
CA LYS A 185 18.27 10.60 -4.25
C LYS A 185 16.83 11.06 -4.42
N ILE A 186 15.84 10.17 -4.26
CA ILE A 186 14.41 10.51 -4.32
C ILE A 186 14.07 11.59 -3.29
N ARG A 187 14.48 11.40 -2.03
CA ARG A 187 14.25 12.39 -0.97
C ARG A 187 14.88 13.74 -1.30
N SER A 188 16.13 13.73 -1.77
CA SER A 188 16.84 14.96 -2.14
C SER A 188 16.18 15.70 -3.30
N ASP A 189 15.70 14.96 -4.31
CA ASP A 189 14.97 15.51 -5.46
C ASP A 189 13.62 16.10 -5.06
N TYR A 190 12.94 15.50 -4.08
CA TYR A 190 11.69 16.01 -3.54
C TYR A 190 11.86 17.28 -2.69
N PHE A 191 12.87 17.33 -1.81
CA PHE A 191 13.11 18.50 -0.95
C PHE A 191 13.71 19.71 -1.67
N ASP A 192 14.34 19.51 -2.83
CA ASP A 192 14.91 20.60 -3.62
C ASP A 192 13.84 21.18 -4.56
N ASN A 193 13.35 22.37 -4.23
CA ASN A 193 12.36 23.12 -5.03
C ASN A 193 12.80 23.43 -6.49
N ARG A 194 14.05 23.14 -6.86
CA ARG A 194 14.57 23.28 -8.24
C ARG A 194 14.63 21.95 -9.00
N ARG A 195 14.35 20.84 -8.33
CA ARG A 195 14.41 19.48 -8.87
C ARG A 195 12.99 18.91 -8.93
N LYS A 196 12.88 17.78 -9.59
CA LYS A 196 11.66 16.98 -9.71
C LYS A 196 11.99 15.52 -9.50
N LEU A 197 10.98 14.69 -9.30
CA LEU A 197 11.15 13.26 -9.14
C LEU A 197 11.68 12.61 -10.43
N ILE A 198 11.46 13.22 -11.59
CA ILE A 198 11.95 12.73 -12.90
C ILE A 198 13.49 12.63 -12.95
N GLN A 199 14.21 13.36 -12.08
CA GLN A 199 15.66 13.28 -11.95
C GLN A 199 16.13 11.99 -11.24
N SER A 200 15.29 11.35 -10.43
CA SER A 200 15.59 10.12 -9.68
C SER A 200 14.83 8.90 -10.18
N ILE A 201 13.59 9.09 -10.63
CA ILE A 201 12.67 8.05 -11.08
C ILE A 201 12.38 8.28 -12.56
N THR A 202 12.34 7.20 -13.35
CA THR A 202 12.12 7.30 -14.79
C THR A 202 10.70 7.78 -15.11
N GLU A 203 10.53 8.44 -16.26
CA GLU A 203 9.23 8.94 -16.73
C GLU A 203 8.16 7.85 -16.80
N ILE A 204 8.57 6.64 -17.23
CA ILE A 204 7.69 5.47 -17.32
C ILE A 204 7.11 5.10 -15.95
N VAL A 205 7.91 5.20 -14.88
CA VAL A 205 7.45 4.86 -13.52
C VAL A 205 6.63 6.01 -12.92
N LEU A 206 6.93 7.26 -13.29
CA LEU A 206 6.18 8.46 -12.87
C LEU A 206 4.91 8.71 -13.69
N GLU A 207 4.60 7.84 -14.65
CA GLU A 207 3.38 7.95 -15.44
C GLU A 207 2.17 8.01 -14.50
N LYS A 208 1.44 9.14 -14.57
CA LYS A 208 0.21 9.34 -13.80
C LYS A 208 -0.92 8.53 -14.41
N ASP A 209 -1.83 8.07 -13.56
CA ASP A 209 -3.08 7.49 -14.04
C ASP A 209 -3.94 8.60 -14.67
N SER A 210 -4.30 8.42 -15.94
CA SER A 210 -5.08 9.41 -16.69
C SER A 210 -6.56 9.43 -16.29
N ASP A 211 -7.05 8.35 -15.66
CA ASP A 211 -8.43 8.23 -15.19
C ASP A 211 -8.47 7.42 -13.87
N PRO A 212 -8.01 8.00 -12.75
CA PRO A 212 -8.00 7.31 -11.47
C PRO A 212 -9.41 6.91 -11.05
N ASN A 213 -9.66 5.60 -11.03
CA ASN A 213 -10.94 5.04 -10.62
C ASN A 213 -10.81 4.43 -9.21
N PHE A 214 -11.47 5.07 -8.24
CA PHE A 214 -11.50 4.62 -6.84
C PHE A 214 -12.76 3.81 -6.50
N GLY A 215 -13.30 3.08 -7.47
CA GLY A 215 -14.40 2.15 -7.30
C GLY A 215 -15.78 2.76 -7.55
N VAL A 216 -16.75 1.86 -7.77
CA VAL A 216 -18.15 2.22 -7.99
C VAL A 216 -18.78 2.65 -6.66
N THR A 217 -19.52 3.77 -6.65
CA THR A 217 -20.27 4.21 -5.48
C THR A 217 -21.30 3.14 -5.05
N PRO A 218 -21.34 2.74 -3.77
CA PRO A 218 -22.34 1.80 -3.26
C PRO A 218 -23.72 2.45 -3.17
N ASP A 219 -24.74 1.66 -2.84
CA ASP A 219 -26.09 2.16 -2.56
C ASP A 219 -26.06 3.15 -1.37
N GLN A 220 -26.95 4.14 -1.36
CA GLN A 220 -26.97 5.24 -0.38
C GLN A 220 -27.04 4.74 1.07
N MET A 221 -27.71 3.60 1.30
CA MET A 221 -27.78 2.96 2.62
C MET A 221 -26.40 2.59 3.19
N TYR A 222 -25.40 2.37 2.34
CA TYR A 222 -24.04 2.05 2.74
C TYR A 222 -23.11 3.27 2.79
N LEU A 223 -23.61 4.45 2.41
CA LEU A 223 -22.88 5.72 2.55
C LEU A 223 -23.11 6.37 3.92
N SER A 224 -24.08 5.89 4.70
CA SER A 224 -24.37 6.39 6.05
C SER A 224 -23.68 5.51 7.09
N GLU A 225 -22.65 6.08 7.70
CA GLU A 225 -22.24 6.13 9.12
C GLU A 225 -20.77 6.53 9.19
#